data_AF-A0A967N185-F1
#
_entry.id   AF-A0A967N185-F1
#
_cell.length_a   1.000
_cell.length_b   1.000
_cell.length_c   1.000
_cell.angle_alpha   90.00
_cell.angle_beta   90.00
_cell.angle_gamma   90.00
#
_symmetry.space_group_name_H-M   'P 1'
#
loop_
_entity.id
_entity.type
_entity.pdbx_description
1 polymer ?
#
loop_
_entity_poly.entity_id
_entity_poly.type
_entity_poly.pdbx_seq_one_letter_code
_entity_poly.pdbx_strand_id
1 'polypeptide(L)'
;EPSITDETWHAWEDGYVELNKMFADAIADEVNKTKRPVIVLPQDYHLYMVPYYLREGIKDHSHVQIQPFVHIPWPGPDAWRILPPKIRTPLLNSLLQSDRIGFQTQKDAFNFVQTCRFYLPKAHSRGARDSIEVEGRKVSARPYPISIDVEKIEEMTEEPQLHLLKSQFFNFVGDRKLILRVDRTEPSKNILRGLKAYRVLLEKYPEHRGTTQMFALLVPSRLEVEEYQDYLANIMA
;
A
#
# COMPACT_ATOMS: atom_id res chain seq x y z
N GLU A 1 -18.68 -11.52 -8.47
CA GLU A 1 -18.90 -10.20 -7.85
C GLU A 1 -18.46 -10.29 -6.40
N PRO A 2 -17.93 -9.22 -5.78
CA PRO A 2 -17.65 -9.26 -4.35
C PRO A 2 -18.95 -9.62 -3.60
N SER A 3 -18.94 -10.74 -2.88
CA SER A 3 -20.06 -11.12 -2.01
C SER A 3 -19.88 -10.39 -0.69
N ILE A 4 -20.69 -9.35 -0.45
CA ILE A 4 -20.67 -8.62 0.81
C ILE A 4 -21.59 -9.37 1.78
N THR A 5 -20.99 -10.01 2.77
CA THR A 5 -21.67 -10.84 3.77
C THR A 5 -21.84 -10.09 5.09
N ASP A 6 -22.61 -10.65 6.02
CA ASP A 6 -22.71 -10.11 7.39
C ASP A 6 -21.35 -10.07 8.09
N GLU A 7 -20.48 -11.04 7.82
CA GLU A 7 -19.10 -11.03 8.29
C GLU A 7 -18.32 -9.82 7.77
N THR A 8 -18.53 -9.41 6.51
CA THR A 8 -17.90 -8.20 5.97
C THR A 8 -18.38 -6.94 6.70
N TRP A 9 -19.67 -6.88 7.03
CA TRP A 9 -20.24 -5.76 7.77
C TRP A 9 -19.72 -5.70 9.20
N HIS A 10 -19.68 -6.83 9.92
CA HIS A 10 -19.06 -6.91 11.25
C HIS A 10 -17.59 -6.53 11.23
N ALA A 11 -16.80 -7.05 10.27
CA ALA A 11 -15.40 -6.68 10.13
C ALA A 11 -15.21 -5.18 9.84
N TRP A 12 -16.14 -4.55 9.13
CA TRP A 12 -16.12 -3.11 8.88
C TRP A 12 -16.50 -2.29 10.12
N GLU A 13 -17.67 -2.56 10.70
CA GLU A 13 -18.27 -1.78 11.78
C GLU A 13 -17.55 -2.01 13.11
N ASP A 14 -17.41 -3.27 13.52
CA ASP A 14 -16.88 -3.65 14.83
C ASP A 14 -15.34 -3.85 14.81
N GLY A 15 -14.75 -3.95 13.62
CA GLY A 15 -13.32 -4.15 13.43
C GLY A 15 -12.60 -2.90 12.92
N TYR A 16 -12.71 -2.63 11.63
CA TYR A 16 -11.95 -1.60 10.94
C TYR A 16 -12.23 -0.19 11.49
N VAL A 17 -13.50 0.15 11.68
CA VAL A 17 -13.93 1.46 12.19
C VAL A 17 -13.50 1.65 13.64
N GLU A 18 -13.80 0.71 14.53
CA GLU A 18 -13.42 0.79 15.94
C GLU A 18 -11.90 0.87 16.13
N LEU A 19 -11.11 0.08 15.39
CA LEU A 19 -9.66 0.16 15.46
C LEU A 19 -9.15 1.54 15.00
N ASN A 20 -9.68 2.09 13.91
CA ASN A 20 -9.31 3.43 13.45
C ASN A 20 -9.66 4.51 14.49
N LYS A 21 -10.79 4.38 15.16
CA LYS A 21 -11.21 5.27 16.25
C LYS A 21 -10.26 5.18 17.43
N MET A 22 -9.88 3.97 17.86
CA MET A 22 -8.89 3.78 18.94
C MET A 22 -7.54 4.44 18.63
N PHE A 23 -7.06 4.30 17.38
CA PHE A 23 -5.85 5.00 16.94
C PHE A 23 -6.02 6.53 16.99
N ALA A 24 -7.15 7.04 16.50
CA ALA A 24 -7.44 8.46 16.51
C ALA A 24 -7.54 9.04 17.93
N ASP A 25 -8.22 8.34 18.84
CA ASP A 25 -8.39 8.75 20.24
C ASP A 25 -7.03 8.84 20.96
N ALA A 26 -6.18 7.82 20.79
CA ALA A 26 -4.84 7.81 21.37
C ALA A 26 -3.97 8.97 20.84
N ILE A 27 -4.06 9.28 19.54
CA ILE A 27 -3.35 10.42 18.95
C ILE A 27 -3.92 11.75 19.46
N ALA A 28 -5.25 11.88 19.53
CA ALA A 28 -5.93 13.08 19.98
C ALA A 28 -5.57 13.42 21.43
N ASP A 29 -5.46 12.42 22.31
CA ASP A 29 -5.04 12.60 23.70
C ASP A 29 -3.65 13.24 23.81
N GLU A 30 -2.69 12.80 23.00
CA GLU A 30 -1.34 13.39 22.98
C GLU A 30 -1.32 14.78 22.35
N VAL A 31 -2.05 14.97 21.25
CA VAL A 31 -2.16 16.26 20.57
C VAL A 31 -2.78 17.31 21.49
N ASN A 32 -3.86 16.98 22.19
CA ASN A 32 -4.56 17.90 23.09
C ASN A 32 -3.73 18.32 24.32
N LYS A 33 -2.65 17.62 24.65
CA LYS A 33 -1.72 17.98 25.74
C LYS A 33 -0.69 19.04 25.35
N THR A 34 -0.58 19.37 24.06
CA THR A 34 0.41 20.33 23.57
C THR A 34 -0.22 21.44 22.73
N LYS A 35 0.48 22.56 22.62
CA LYS A 35 0.13 23.66 21.70
C LYS A 35 1.19 23.87 20.62
N ARG A 36 2.24 23.05 20.63
CA ARG A 36 3.29 23.12 19.61
C ARG A 36 2.73 22.61 18.28
N PRO A 37 3.24 23.06 17.13
CA PRO A 37 2.85 22.49 15.85
C PRO A 37 3.07 20.97 15.82
N VAL A 38 2.03 20.22 15.45
CA VAL A 38 2.07 18.76 15.30
C VAL A 38 1.71 18.36 13.87
N ILE A 39 2.48 17.44 13.32
CA ILE A 39 2.17 16.77 12.05
C ILE A 39 1.87 15.31 12.37
N VAL A 40 0.67 14.87 12.03
CA VAL A 40 0.23 13.47 12.14
C VAL A 40 0.31 12.84 10.77
N LEU A 41 1.00 11.70 10.66
CA LEU A 41 1.27 11.00 9.40
C LEU A 41 0.68 9.58 9.42
N PRO A 42 -0.65 9.38 9.28
CA PRO A 42 -1.22 8.04 9.20
C PRO A 42 -0.65 7.27 7.99
N GLN A 43 -0.27 6.01 8.21
CA GLN A 43 0.40 5.20 7.19
C GLN A 43 -0.53 4.11 6.66
N ASP A 44 -0.78 4.17 5.35
CA ASP A 44 -1.43 3.16 4.54
C ASP A 44 -2.95 2.94 4.76
N TYR A 45 -3.53 2.07 3.92
CA TYR A 45 -4.97 1.83 3.78
C TYR A 45 -5.68 1.30 5.03
N HIS A 46 -4.94 0.80 6.01
CA HIS A 46 -5.51 0.36 7.29
C HIS A 46 -6.07 1.53 8.11
N LEU A 47 -5.59 2.75 7.86
CA LEU A 47 -5.86 3.93 8.70
C LEU A 47 -6.66 5.03 7.98
N TYR A 48 -7.47 4.69 6.97
CA TYR A 48 -8.22 5.70 6.20
C TYR A 48 -9.31 6.39 7.01
N MET A 49 -9.80 5.81 8.11
CA MET A 49 -10.80 6.43 9.00
C MET A 49 -10.17 7.28 10.12
N VAL A 50 -8.85 7.17 10.35
CA VAL A 50 -8.15 7.98 11.37
C VAL A 50 -8.36 9.48 11.18
N PRO A 51 -8.22 10.07 9.98
CA PRO A 51 -8.37 11.53 9.84
C PRO A 51 -9.74 12.06 10.26
N TYR A 52 -10.82 11.32 10.02
CA TYR A 52 -12.17 11.69 10.49
C TYR A 52 -12.24 11.73 12.01
N TYR A 53 -11.97 10.61 12.67
CA TYR A 53 -12.08 10.50 14.12
C TYR A 53 -11.08 11.40 14.84
N LEU A 54 -9.89 11.59 14.26
CA LEU A 54 -8.89 12.47 14.84
C LEU A 54 -9.34 13.94 14.81
N ARG A 55 -10.03 14.38 13.75
CA ARG A 55 -10.64 15.72 13.73
C ARG A 55 -11.77 15.85 14.74
N GLU A 56 -12.53 14.81 15.03
CA GLU A 56 -13.53 14.85 16.09
C GLU A 56 -12.91 14.94 17.49
N GLY A 57 -11.78 14.25 17.73
CA GLY A 57 -11.11 14.20 19.03
C GLY A 57 -10.22 15.41 19.38
N ILE A 58 -9.73 16.16 18.38
CA ILE A 58 -8.87 17.33 18.62
C ILE A 58 -9.71 18.56 18.99
N LYS A 59 -9.34 19.24 20.08
CA LYS A 59 -10.05 20.45 20.56
C LYS A 59 -9.66 21.74 19.83
N ASP A 60 -8.40 21.84 19.39
CA ASP A 60 -7.86 22.99 18.65
C ASP A 60 -7.09 22.51 17.42
N HIS A 61 -7.65 22.76 16.23
CA HIS A 61 -7.05 22.32 14.97
C HIS A 61 -5.96 23.25 14.44
N SER A 62 -5.78 24.45 15.01
CA SER A 62 -4.94 25.50 14.43
C SER A 62 -3.46 25.13 14.36
N HIS A 63 -3.02 24.19 15.21
CA HIS A 63 -1.63 23.73 15.31
C HIS A 63 -1.43 22.30 14.80
N VAL A 64 -2.44 21.68 14.16
CA VAL A 64 -2.38 20.25 13.77
C VAL A 64 -2.58 20.05 12.29
N GLN A 65 -1.57 19.47 11.64
CA GLN A 65 -1.65 19.01 10.27
C GLN A 65 -1.78 17.49 10.19
N ILE A 66 -2.72 17.00 9.39
CA ILE A 66 -2.94 15.57 9.14
C ILE A 66 -2.55 15.29 7.69
N GLN A 67 -1.55 14.42 7.50
CA GLN A 67 -1.01 14.08 6.19
C GLN A 67 -0.84 12.56 6.00
N PRO A 68 -1.92 11.81 5.71
CA PRO A 68 -1.81 10.39 5.45
C PRO A 68 -1.00 10.11 4.18
N PHE A 69 -0.31 8.98 4.17
CA PHE A 69 0.42 8.48 3.01
C PHE A 69 -0.09 7.10 2.61
N VAL A 70 -0.47 6.92 1.34
CA VAL A 70 -0.94 5.63 0.80
C VAL A 70 0.20 4.91 0.10
N HIS A 71 0.57 3.74 0.62
CA HIS A 71 1.72 2.98 0.11
C HIS A 71 1.35 2.09 -1.08
N ILE A 72 0.12 1.62 -1.12
CA ILE A 72 -0.42 0.82 -2.24
C ILE A 72 -0.87 1.73 -3.41
N PRO A 73 -0.97 1.19 -4.65
CA PRO A 73 -1.54 1.94 -5.76
C PRO A 73 -2.96 2.42 -5.46
N TRP A 74 -3.29 3.63 -5.89
CA TRP A 74 -4.66 4.14 -5.80
C TRP A 74 -5.39 3.94 -7.13
N PRO A 75 -6.41 3.07 -7.18
CA PRO A 75 -7.04 2.73 -8.44
C PRO A 75 -7.98 3.84 -8.91
N GLY A 76 -8.35 3.80 -10.19
CA GLY A 76 -9.34 4.73 -10.74
C GLY A 76 -10.73 4.57 -10.12
N PRO A 77 -11.65 5.53 -10.35
CA PRO A 77 -12.99 5.53 -9.74
C PRO A 77 -13.79 4.25 -10.00
N ASP A 78 -13.65 3.63 -11.17
CA ASP A 78 -14.40 2.42 -11.53
C ASP A 78 -14.08 1.23 -10.62
N ALA A 79 -12.82 1.07 -10.21
CA ALA A 79 -12.42 -0.02 -9.31
C ALA A 79 -13.01 0.15 -7.90
N TRP A 80 -13.21 1.40 -7.46
CA TRP A 80 -13.87 1.73 -6.19
C TRP A 80 -15.36 1.37 -6.19
N ARG A 81 -15.95 0.99 -7.34
CA ARG A 81 -17.34 0.55 -7.43
C ARG A 81 -17.60 -0.78 -6.72
N ILE A 82 -16.55 -1.59 -6.53
CA ILE A 82 -16.57 -2.86 -5.79
C ILE A 82 -16.95 -2.64 -4.32
N LEU A 83 -16.58 -1.49 -3.74
CA LEU A 83 -16.91 -1.16 -2.36
C LEU A 83 -18.36 -0.65 -2.23
N PRO A 84 -19.16 -1.17 -1.27
CA PRO A 84 -20.47 -0.64 -0.97
C PRO A 84 -20.43 0.86 -0.63
N PRO A 85 -21.46 1.64 -0.98
CA PRO A 85 -21.52 3.06 -0.63
C PRO A 85 -21.33 3.34 0.88
N LYS A 86 -21.84 2.46 1.75
CA LYS A 86 -21.70 2.56 3.21
C LYS A 86 -20.25 2.43 3.71
N ILE A 87 -19.35 1.82 2.93
CA ILE A 87 -17.92 1.73 3.23
C ILE A 87 -17.15 2.82 2.49
N ARG A 88 -17.38 2.94 1.18
CA ARG A 88 -16.67 3.87 0.31
C ARG A 88 -16.82 5.33 0.72
N THR A 89 -18.06 5.78 0.99
CA THR A 89 -18.32 7.20 1.25
C THR A 89 -17.66 7.67 2.54
N PRO A 90 -17.77 6.96 3.68
CA PRO A 90 -17.02 7.30 4.89
C PRO A 90 -15.51 7.34 4.69
N LEU A 91 -14.92 6.36 3.98
CA LEU A 91 -13.48 6.34 3.71
C LEU A 91 -13.01 7.60 2.97
N LEU A 92 -13.71 7.98 1.91
CA LEU A 92 -13.35 9.18 1.13
C LEU A 92 -13.57 10.45 1.94
N ASN A 93 -14.69 10.58 2.65
CA ASN A 93 -14.97 11.73 3.51
C ASN A 93 -13.93 11.86 4.63
N SER A 94 -13.51 10.74 5.21
CA SER A 94 -12.46 10.73 6.23
C SER A 94 -11.14 11.23 5.66
N LEU A 95 -10.67 10.68 4.55
CA LEU A 95 -9.43 11.16 3.93
C LEU A 95 -9.46 12.67 3.64
N LEU A 96 -10.62 13.22 3.26
CA LEU A 96 -10.80 14.66 3.05
C LEU A 96 -10.78 15.53 4.33
N GLN A 97 -10.76 14.92 5.52
CA GLN A 97 -10.47 15.63 6.78
C GLN A 97 -8.98 15.94 6.97
N SER A 98 -8.13 15.42 6.10
CA SER A 98 -6.69 15.71 6.03
C SER A 98 -6.40 17.07 5.39
N ASP A 99 -5.17 17.56 5.55
CA ASP A 99 -4.69 18.78 4.87
C ASP A 99 -4.02 18.44 3.53
N ARG A 100 -3.31 17.31 3.51
CA ARG A 100 -2.63 16.77 2.34
C ARG A 100 -2.65 15.26 2.38
N ILE A 101 -2.67 14.60 1.24
CA ILE A 101 -2.57 13.14 1.14
C ILE A 101 -1.42 12.82 0.19
N GLY A 102 -0.51 11.97 0.65
CA GLY A 102 0.63 11.51 -0.11
C GLY A 102 0.37 10.17 -0.80
N PHE A 103 0.94 10.01 -1.99
CA PHE A 103 0.85 8.80 -2.81
C PHE A 103 2.20 8.47 -3.44
N GLN A 104 2.38 7.24 -3.92
CA GLN A 104 3.60 6.84 -4.61
C GLN A 104 3.79 7.57 -5.96
N THR A 105 2.72 7.71 -6.74
CA THR A 105 2.82 8.25 -8.11
C THR A 105 1.86 9.40 -8.37
N GLN A 106 2.17 10.19 -9.41
CA GLN A 106 1.27 11.26 -9.88
C GLN A 106 -0.06 10.68 -10.37
N LYS A 107 -0.06 9.47 -10.92
CA LYS A 107 -1.27 8.77 -11.36
C LYS A 107 -2.18 8.44 -10.18
N ASP A 108 -1.61 7.97 -9.07
CA ASP A 108 -2.37 7.65 -7.86
C ASP A 108 -3.02 8.92 -7.27
N ALA A 109 -2.24 10.00 -7.15
CA ALA A 109 -2.75 11.30 -6.69
C ALA A 109 -3.87 11.84 -7.59
N PHE A 110 -3.71 11.72 -8.92
CA PHE A 110 -4.75 12.10 -9.88
C PHE A 110 -6.00 11.24 -9.74
N ASN A 111 -5.84 9.92 -9.62
CA ASN A 111 -6.94 8.98 -9.45
C ASN A 111 -7.71 9.26 -8.16
N PHE A 112 -7.03 9.58 -7.06
CA PHE A 112 -7.68 10.01 -5.82
C PHE A 112 -8.62 11.20 -6.05
N VAL A 113 -8.13 12.26 -6.72
CA VAL A 113 -8.96 13.42 -7.05
C VAL A 113 -10.16 13.02 -7.91
N GLN A 114 -9.99 12.14 -8.90
CA GLN A 114 -11.11 11.66 -9.71
C GLN A 114 -12.11 10.82 -8.89
N THR A 115 -11.62 9.96 -8.00
CA THR A 115 -12.47 9.13 -7.13
C THR A 115 -13.32 9.99 -6.21
N CYS A 116 -12.73 11.01 -5.57
CA CYS A 116 -13.48 11.96 -4.74
C CYS A 116 -14.54 12.71 -5.56
N ARG A 117 -14.19 13.28 -6.72
CA ARG A 117 -15.15 13.97 -7.60
C ARG A 117 -16.31 13.09 -8.04
N PHE A 118 -16.03 11.82 -8.30
CA PHE A 118 -17.01 10.90 -8.84
C PHE A 118 -18.03 10.47 -7.78
N TYR A 119 -17.57 10.21 -6.55
CA TYR A 119 -18.41 9.64 -5.49
C TYR A 119 -18.93 10.65 -4.47
N LEU A 120 -18.32 11.83 -4.35
CA LEU A 120 -18.70 12.84 -3.37
C LEU A 120 -19.29 14.07 -4.10
N PRO A 121 -20.62 14.29 -4.04
CA PRO A 121 -21.27 15.37 -4.79
C PRO A 121 -20.76 16.78 -4.48
N LYS A 122 -20.28 16.99 -3.25
CA LYS A 122 -19.74 18.27 -2.76
C LYS A 122 -18.25 18.49 -3.07
N ALA A 123 -17.59 17.48 -3.64
CA ALA A 123 -16.15 17.53 -3.90
C ALA A 123 -15.86 18.02 -5.32
N HIS A 124 -15.17 19.14 -5.44
CA HIS A 124 -14.87 19.77 -6.72
C HIS A 124 -13.38 20.04 -6.87
N SER A 125 -12.77 19.62 -7.98
CA SER A 125 -11.34 19.93 -8.20
C SER A 125 -11.10 21.33 -8.75
N ARG A 126 -12.14 22.02 -9.21
CA ARG A 126 -12.05 23.31 -9.92
C ARG A 126 -11.00 23.30 -11.05
N GLY A 127 -10.90 22.18 -11.78
CA GLY A 127 -9.93 21.99 -12.86
C GLY A 127 -8.53 21.56 -12.41
N ALA A 128 -8.26 21.48 -11.10
CA ALA A 128 -7.00 20.96 -10.59
C ALA A 128 -6.90 19.43 -10.80
N ARG A 129 -5.66 18.95 -10.95
CA ARG A 129 -5.34 17.53 -11.07
C ARG A 129 -4.86 16.91 -9.76
N ASP A 130 -4.39 17.73 -8.83
CA ASP A 130 -3.64 17.37 -7.63
C ASP A 130 -4.28 17.99 -6.36
N SER A 131 -5.53 18.46 -6.46
CA SER A 131 -6.27 18.94 -5.30
C SER A 131 -7.77 18.81 -5.49
N ILE A 132 -8.47 18.72 -4.38
CA ILE A 132 -9.92 18.64 -4.30
C ILE A 132 -10.41 19.61 -3.23
N GLU A 133 -11.50 20.32 -3.52
CA GLU A 133 -12.18 21.22 -2.59
C GLU A 133 -13.49 20.60 -2.12
N VAL A 134 -13.73 20.61 -0.81
CA VAL A 134 -14.96 20.18 -0.19
C VAL A 134 -15.29 21.14 0.95
N GLU A 135 -16.52 21.66 0.99
CA GLU A 135 -17.00 22.53 2.09
C GLU A 135 -16.05 23.72 2.39
N GLY A 136 -15.49 24.33 1.34
CA GLY A 136 -14.57 25.46 1.44
C GLY A 136 -13.13 25.10 1.85
N ARG A 137 -12.85 23.82 2.12
CA ARG A 137 -11.50 23.32 2.40
C ARG A 137 -10.87 22.72 1.17
N LYS A 138 -9.59 23.02 0.94
CA LYS A 138 -8.78 22.44 -0.14
C LYS A 138 -7.83 21.39 0.41
N VAL A 139 -7.94 20.16 -0.10
CA VAL A 139 -7.05 19.04 0.23
C VAL A 139 -6.13 18.77 -0.96
N SER A 140 -4.82 18.73 -0.73
CA SER A 140 -3.83 18.46 -1.78
C SER A 140 -3.52 16.96 -1.87
N ALA A 141 -3.45 16.41 -3.08
CA ALA A 141 -2.99 15.05 -3.36
C ALA A 141 -1.61 15.12 -4.05
N ARG A 142 -0.59 14.49 -3.47
CA ARG A 142 0.81 14.72 -3.88
C ARG A 142 1.59 13.42 -4.07
N PRO A 143 2.42 13.32 -5.13
CA PRO A 143 3.32 12.20 -5.29
C PRO A 143 4.59 12.38 -4.43
N TYR A 144 4.86 11.41 -3.57
CA TYR A 144 6.11 11.26 -2.83
C TYR A 144 6.58 9.81 -2.99
N PRO A 145 7.32 9.49 -4.08
CA PRO A 145 7.78 8.13 -4.30
C PRO A 145 8.74 7.72 -3.17
N ILE A 146 8.39 6.66 -2.45
CA ILE A 146 9.25 6.13 -1.38
C ILE A 146 10.52 5.54 -1.99
N SER A 147 11.64 5.71 -1.29
CA SER A 147 12.94 5.16 -1.67
C SER A 147 13.55 4.40 -0.49
N ILE A 148 14.66 3.74 -0.75
CA ILE A 148 15.53 3.12 0.24
C ILE A 148 16.67 4.06 0.63
N ASP A 149 17.30 3.76 1.75
CA ASP A 149 18.61 4.30 2.13
C ASP A 149 19.69 3.57 1.32
N VAL A 150 20.11 4.18 0.21
CA VAL A 150 21.05 3.55 -0.74
C VAL A 150 22.42 3.37 -0.11
N GLU A 151 22.91 4.39 0.61
CA GLU A 151 24.23 4.38 1.26
C GLU A 151 24.31 3.22 2.27
N LYS A 152 23.29 3.08 3.12
CA LYS A 152 23.23 1.96 4.08
C LYS A 152 23.22 0.60 3.40
N ILE A 153 22.48 0.45 2.28
CA ILE A 153 22.47 -0.81 1.53
C ILE A 153 23.85 -1.09 0.92
N GLU A 154 24.54 -0.09 0.40
CA GLU A 154 25.90 -0.22 -0.13
C GLU A 154 26.89 -0.61 0.97
N GLU A 155 26.81 0.00 2.15
CA GLU A 155 27.63 -0.38 3.31
C GLU A 155 27.42 -1.83 3.73
N MET A 156 26.17 -2.30 3.74
CA MET A 156 25.87 -3.72 4.02
C MET A 156 26.51 -4.68 3.00
N THR A 157 26.85 -4.20 1.79
CA THR A 157 27.50 -5.04 0.78
C THR A 157 28.96 -5.39 1.09
N GLU A 158 29.59 -4.61 1.97
CA GLU A 158 30.99 -4.76 2.38
C GLU A 158 31.15 -5.57 3.69
N GLU A 159 30.05 -6.08 4.25
CA GLU A 159 30.11 -6.90 5.46
C GLU A 159 30.82 -8.25 5.18
N PRO A 160 31.82 -8.66 6.00
CA PRO A 160 32.56 -9.90 5.79
C PRO A 160 31.69 -11.16 5.69
N GLN A 161 30.59 -11.19 6.47
CA GLN A 161 29.65 -12.31 6.45
C GLN A 161 28.91 -12.42 5.11
N LEU A 162 28.60 -11.29 4.47
CA LEU A 162 27.98 -11.27 3.16
C LEU A 162 28.93 -11.78 2.09
N HIS A 163 30.23 -11.45 2.15
CA HIS A 163 31.20 -11.97 1.17
C HIS A 163 31.27 -13.51 1.18
N LEU A 164 31.21 -14.12 2.37
CA LEU A 164 31.18 -15.58 2.49
C LEU A 164 29.89 -16.15 1.88
N LEU A 165 28.73 -15.60 2.25
CA LEU A 165 27.43 -16.06 1.74
C LEU A 165 27.33 -15.88 0.22
N LYS A 166 27.83 -14.75 -0.29
CA LYS A 166 27.93 -14.44 -1.71
C LYS A 166 28.76 -15.49 -2.43
N SER A 167 29.96 -15.81 -1.93
CA SER A 167 30.83 -16.83 -2.51
C SER A 167 30.15 -18.21 -2.54
N GLN A 168 29.53 -18.63 -1.44
CA GLN A 168 28.78 -19.88 -1.37
C GLN A 168 27.63 -19.92 -2.38
N PHE A 169 26.89 -18.82 -2.51
CA PHE A 169 25.77 -18.71 -3.43
C PHE A 169 26.22 -18.73 -4.90
N PHE A 170 27.29 -18.01 -5.25
CA PHE A 170 27.84 -18.06 -6.62
C PHE A 170 28.42 -19.43 -6.97
N ASN A 171 29.05 -20.13 -6.02
CA ASN A 171 29.50 -21.51 -6.23
C ASN A 171 28.33 -22.47 -6.47
N PHE A 172 27.20 -22.29 -5.76
CA PHE A 172 25.98 -23.06 -6.01
C PHE A 172 25.39 -22.80 -7.40
N VAL A 173 25.38 -21.54 -7.85
CA VAL A 173 24.91 -21.17 -9.19
C VAL A 173 25.84 -21.73 -10.27
N GLY A 174 27.16 -21.71 -10.04
CA GLY A 174 28.18 -22.14 -10.99
C GLY A 174 28.22 -21.25 -12.23
N ASP A 175 28.56 -21.83 -13.38
CA ASP A 175 28.67 -21.10 -14.66
C ASP A 175 27.32 -20.76 -15.32
N ARG A 176 26.22 -20.96 -14.60
CA ARG A 176 24.86 -20.73 -15.11
C ARG A 176 24.46 -19.27 -14.96
N LYS A 177 23.69 -18.76 -15.91
CA LYS A 177 23.01 -17.47 -15.78
C LYS A 177 21.96 -17.55 -14.68
N LEU A 178 22.00 -16.61 -13.75
CA LEU A 178 21.03 -16.53 -12.66
C LEU A 178 19.92 -15.52 -12.97
N ILE A 179 18.67 -15.96 -12.82
CA ILE A 179 17.50 -15.10 -12.68
C ILE A 179 17.10 -15.15 -11.21
N LEU A 180 17.38 -14.07 -10.47
CA LEU A 180 17.00 -13.96 -9.06
C LEU A 180 15.64 -13.27 -8.94
N ARG A 181 14.78 -13.83 -8.08
CA ARG A 181 13.50 -13.25 -7.70
C ARG A 181 13.40 -13.24 -6.18
N VAL A 182 13.02 -12.10 -5.61
CA VAL A 182 12.80 -11.96 -4.16
C VAL A 182 11.44 -11.31 -3.96
N ASP A 183 10.49 -12.06 -3.41
CA ASP A 183 9.12 -11.62 -3.27
C ASP A 183 8.50 -12.16 -1.97
N ARG A 184 7.53 -11.43 -1.43
CA ARG A 184 6.55 -12.06 -0.54
C ARG A 184 5.61 -12.94 -1.36
N THR A 185 5.14 -14.03 -0.77
CA THR A 185 4.14 -14.94 -1.33
C THR A 185 2.77 -14.26 -1.37
N GLU A 186 2.60 -13.36 -2.33
CA GLU A 186 1.42 -12.51 -2.44
C GLU A 186 0.92 -12.49 -3.89
N PRO A 187 -0.40 -12.61 -4.14
CA PRO A 187 -0.96 -12.64 -5.49
C PRO A 187 -0.53 -11.46 -6.38
N SER A 188 -0.38 -10.27 -5.78
CA SER A 188 0.04 -9.05 -6.47
C SER A 188 1.44 -9.15 -7.12
N LYS A 189 2.29 -10.07 -6.64
CA LYS A 189 3.67 -10.25 -7.14
C LYS A 189 3.77 -11.07 -8.43
N ASN A 190 2.66 -11.64 -8.91
CA ASN A 190 2.63 -12.40 -10.17
C ASN A 190 3.71 -13.50 -10.25
N ILE A 191 3.93 -14.21 -9.14
CA ILE A 191 4.92 -15.28 -8.98
C ILE A 191 4.68 -16.37 -10.03
N LEU A 192 3.46 -16.92 -10.06
CA LEU A 192 3.04 -17.94 -11.03
C LEU A 192 3.27 -17.52 -12.48
N ARG A 193 2.97 -16.28 -12.84
CA ARG A 193 3.19 -15.77 -14.20
C ARG A 193 4.68 -15.70 -14.53
N GLY A 194 5.53 -15.31 -13.58
CA GLY A 194 6.99 -15.33 -13.78
C GLY A 194 7.56 -16.75 -13.91
N LEU A 195 7.03 -17.73 -13.17
CA LEU A 195 7.40 -19.15 -13.36
C LEU A 195 6.96 -19.67 -14.73
N LYS A 196 5.75 -19.31 -15.19
CA LYS A 196 5.27 -19.61 -16.54
C LYS A 196 6.15 -18.96 -17.62
N ALA A 197 6.55 -17.70 -17.43
CA ALA A 197 7.44 -17.01 -18.34
C ALA A 197 8.82 -17.68 -18.43
N TYR A 198 9.35 -18.14 -17.29
CA TYR A 198 10.59 -18.92 -17.26
C TYR A 198 10.47 -20.25 -18.01
N ARG A 199 9.35 -20.96 -17.86
CA ARG A 199 9.05 -22.15 -18.67
C ARG A 199 9.05 -21.83 -20.16
N VAL A 200 8.34 -20.78 -20.57
CA VAL A 200 8.27 -20.34 -21.98
C VAL A 200 9.64 -19.99 -22.53
N LEU A 201 10.51 -19.34 -21.72
CA LEU A 201 11.91 -19.09 -22.10
C LEU A 201 12.62 -20.41 -22.44
N LEU A 202 12.55 -21.41 -21.56
CA LEU A 202 13.21 -22.71 -21.76
C LEU A 202 12.60 -23.54 -22.90
N GLU A 203 11.30 -23.39 -23.15
CA GLU A 203 10.61 -24.07 -24.25
C GLU A 203 10.99 -23.47 -25.59
N LYS A 204 10.95 -22.14 -25.71
CA LYS A 204 11.18 -21.40 -26.96
C LYS A 204 12.66 -21.25 -27.31
N TYR A 205 13.53 -21.24 -26.31
CA TYR A 205 14.97 -21.04 -26.46
C TYR A 205 15.74 -22.15 -25.71
N PRO A 206 15.87 -23.35 -26.32
CA PRO A 206 16.47 -24.52 -25.68
C PRO A 206 17.92 -24.34 -25.24
N GLU A 207 18.67 -23.39 -25.81
CA GLU A 207 20.03 -23.03 -25.41
C GLU A 207 20.13 -22.58 -23.95
N HIS A 208 19.02 -22.14 -23.34
CA HIS A 208 18.95 -21.77 -21.93
C HIS A 208 18.78 -22.97 -20.99
N ARG A 209 18.46 -24.16 -21.50
CA ARG A 209 18.30 -25.37 -20.69
C ARG A 209 19.65 -25.81 -20.14
N GLY A 210 19.73 -25.97 -18.82
CA GLY A 210 20.96 -26.32 -18.11
C GLY A 210 21.97 -25.17 -17.98
N THR A 211 21.83 -24.08 -18.74
CA THR A 211 22.73 -22.91 -18.71
C THR A 211 22.13 -21.71 -18.00
N THR A 212 20.83 -21.68 -17.76
CA THR A 212 20.11 -20.63 -17.03
C THR A 212 19.34 -21.24 -15.87
N GLN A 213 19.34 -20.59 -14.72
CA GLN A 213 18.65 -21.01 -13.50
C GLN A 213 17.84 -19.85 -12.92
N MET A 214 16.58 -20.09 -12.58
CA MET A 214 15.79 -19.18 -11.76
C MET A 214 15.88 -19.59 -10.29
N PHE A 215 16.21 -18.64 -9.41
CA PHE A 215 16.17 -18.79 -7.97
C PHE A 215 15.12 -17.84 -7.40
N ALA A 216 14.06 -18.40 -6.81
CA ALA A 216 12.95 -17.64 -6.25
C ALA A 216 12.98 -17.71 -4.72
N LEU A 217 13.41 -16.63 -4.08
CA LEU A 217 13.35 -16.42 -2.64
C LEU A 217 11.97 -15.88 -2.26
N LEU A 218 11.11 -16.77 -1.78
CA LEU A 218 9.73 -16.46 -1.46
C LEU A 218 9.51 -16.44 0.05
N VAL A 219 9.10 -15.27 0.57
CA VAL A 219 8.82 -15.10 2.00
C VAL A 219 7.32 -15.32 2.26
N PRO A 220 6.92 -16.27 3.12
CA PRO A 220 5.52 -16.47 3.54
C PRO A 220 4.87 -15.17 4.04
N SER A 221 3.63 -14.89 3.63
CA SER A 221 2.90 -13.70 4.07
C SER A 221 1.41 -13.99 4.21
N ARG A 222 0.77 -13.44 5.27
CA ARG A 222 -0.68 -13.54 5.53
C ARG A 222 -1.24 -14.95 5.40
N LEU A 223 -0.58 -15.91 6.05
CA LEU A 223 -0.94 -17.32 6.00
C LEU A 223 -2.31 -17.65 6.61
N GLU A 224 -2.97 -16.69 7.25
CA GLU A 224 -4.33 -16.82 7.78
C GLU A 224 -5.42 -16.46 6.75
N VAL A 225 -5.02 -15.92 5.59
CA VAL A 225 -5.94 -15.52 4.52
C VAL A 225 -5.98 -16.61 3.45
N GLU A 226 -7.17 -17.14 3.16
CA GLU A 226 -7.39 -18.28 2.24
C GLU A 226 -6.75 -18.03 0.86
N GLU A 227 -6.91 -16.84 0.29
CA GLU A 227 -6.34 -16.51 -1.02
C GLU A 227 -4.81 -16.56 -1.05
N TYR A 228 -4.15 -16.32 0.09
CA TYR A 228 -2.70 -16.43 0.21
C TYR A 228 -2.26 -17.89 0.35
N GLN A 229 -3.04 -18.71 1.06
CA GLN A 229 -2.81 -20.15 1.18
C GLN A 229 -2.95 -20.84 -0.19
N ASP A 230 -4.04 -20.55 -0.90
CA ASP A 230 -4.30 -21.07 -2.25
C ASP A 230 -3.20 -20.66 -3.24
N TYR A 231 -2.79 -19.40 -3.18
CA TYR A 231 -1.74 -18.91 -4.06
C TYR A 231 -0.39 -19.56 -3.76
N LEU A 232 -0.06 -19.77 -2.48
CA LEU A 232 1.13 -20.52 -2.08
C LEU A 232 1.06 -21.98 -2.55
N ALA A 233 -0.08 -22.64 -2.37
CA ALA A 233 -0.28 -24.01 -2.84
C ALA A 233 -0.06 -24.12 -4.36
N ASN A 234 -0.60 -23.17 -5.14
CA ASN A 234 -0.38 -23.11 -6.58
C ASN A 234 1.08 -22.85 -6.99
N ILE A 235 1.85 -22.13 -6.17
CA ILE A 235 3.29 -21.90 -6.43
C ILE A 235 4.10 -23.18 -6.17
N MET A 236 3.69 -23.96 -5.18
CA MET A 236 4.39 -25.16 -4.73
C MET A 236 4.03 -26.43 -5.52
N ALA A 237 2.96 -26.38 -6.32
CA ALA A 237 2.50 -27.46 -7.21
C ALA A 237 3.27 -27.52 -8.53
#